data_AF-A0A0M0GKJ9-F1
#
_entry.id   AF-A0A0M0GKJ9-F1
#
_cell.length_a   1.000
_cell.length_b   1.000
_cell.length_c   1.000
_cell.angle_alpha   90.00
_cell.angle_beta   90.00
_cell.angle_gamma   90.00
#
_symmetry.space_group_name_H-M   'P 1'
#
loop_
_entity.id
_entity.type
_entity.pdbx_description
1 polymer ?
#
loop_
_entity_poly.entity_id
_entity_poly.type
_entity_poly.pdbx_seq_one_letter_code
_entity_poly.pdbx_strand_id
1 'polypeptide(L)'
;MNWLVIGFKTLGAAVALLSVANIPKLHLPALMTMLVWGAFATLGLYALGSVTQALGMISGFAGTADQINLAGVGYVFMFLLAAAGYGFLAVSYSRRYGTRRIYAVLGVVGAPVVLGLILIAVPMLLFTLGLIPAS
;
A
#
# COMPACT_ATOMS: atom_id res chain seq x y z
N MET A 1 -5.57 5.53 18.42
CA MET A 1 -5.71 5.52 16.95
C MET A 1 -4.32 5.55 16.34
N ASN A 2 -4.00 4.67 15.39
CA ASN A 2 -2.62 4.48 14.94
C ASN A 2 -2.18 5.63 14.00
N TRP A 3 -1.34 6.53 14.50
CA TRP A 3 -0.82 7.70 13.77
C TRP A 3 -0.13 7.34 12.45
N LEU A 4 0.53 6.19 12.40
CA LEU A 4 1.20 5.68 11.20
C LEU A 4 0.18 5.36 10.09
N VAL A 5 -0.97 4.79 10.44
CA VAL A 5 -2.05 4.50 9.48
C VAL A 5 -2.64 5.79 8.92
N ILE A 6 -2.82 6.81 9.77
CA ILE A 6 -3.29 8.13 9.33
C ILE A 6 -2.27 8.74 8.36
N GLY A 7 -0.99 8.72 8.71
CA GLY A 7 0.10 9.23 7.87
C GLY A 7 0.16 8.54 6.50
N PHE A 8 0.00 7.23 6.44
CA PHE A 8 -0.02 6.52 5.16
C PHE A 8 -1.24 6.88 4.30
N LYS A 9 -2.42 7.04 4.90
CA LYS A 9 -3.62 7.46 4.16
C LYS A 9 -3.49 8.87 3.59
N THR A 10 -2.95 9.80 4.38
CA THR A 10 -2.75 11.19 3.93
C THR A 10 -1.68 11.26 2.85
N LEU A 11 -0.57 10.53 2.99
CA LEU A 11 0.47 10.42 1.96
C LEU A 11 -0.07 9.84 0.65
N GLY A 12 -0.87 8.77 0.73
CA GLY A 12 -1.56 8.23 -0.45
C GLY A 12 -2.41 9.29 -1.13
N ALA A 13 -3.32 9.93 -0.40
CA ALA A 13 -4.19 10.98 -0.94
C ALA A 13 -3.40 12.11 -1.61
N ALA A 14 -2.28 12.54 -1.00
CA ALA A 14 -1.39 13.54 -1.58
C ALA A 14 -0.76 13.06 -2.91
N VAL A 15 -0.29 11.81 -2.97
CA VAL A 15 0.25 11.20 -4.20
C VAL A 15 -0.82 11.15 -5.30
N ALA A 16 -2.05 10.74 -4.98
CA ALA A 16 -3.14 10.72 -5.93
C ALA A 16 -3.43 12.12 -6.50
N LEU A 17 -3.54 13.13 -5.63
CA LEU A 17 -3.76 14.52 -6.04
C LEU A 17 -2.62 15.05 -6.91
N LEU A 18 -1.36 14.81 -6.50
CA LEU A 18 -0.17 15.25 -7.23
C LEU A 18 0.01 14.54 -8.58
N SER A 19 -0.48 13.30 -8.71
CA SER A 19 -0.44 12.57 -9.99
C SER A 19 -1.36 13.20 -11.05
N VAL A 20 -2.42 13.89 -10.63
CA VAL A 20 -3.38 14.56 -11.50
C VAL A 20 -3.05 16.05 -11.67
N ALA A 21 -2.58 16.69 -10.61
CA ALA A 21 -2.26 18.11 -10.60
C ALA A 21 -1.02 18.39 -11.46
N ASN A 22 -1.21 19.19 -12.52
CA ASN A 22 -0.10 19.59 -13.40
C ASN A 22 0.65 20.79 -12.79
N ILE A 23 1.41 20.56 -11.71
CA ILE A 23 2.19 21.60 -11.02
C ILE A 23 3.60 21.67 -11.63
N PRO A 24 3.97 22.75 -12.33
CA PRO A 24 5.24 22.81 -13.08
C PRO A 24 6.50 22.66 -12.20
N LYS A 25 6.44 23.14 -10.95
CA LYS A 25 7.59 23.11 -10.01
C LYS A 25 7.82 21.74 -9.33
N LEU A 26 6.84 20.85 -9.35
CA LEU A 26 6.89 19.53 -8.70
C LEU A 26 6.98 18.39 -9.72
N HIS A 27 7.42 18.71 -10.94
CA HIS A 27 7.44 17.79 -12.05
C HIS A 27 8.64 16.82 -11.97
N LEU A 28 8.51 15.79 -11.16
CA LEU A 28 9.45 14.65 -11.09
C LEU A 28 8.75 13.38 -11.57
N PRO A 29 8.70 13.13 -12.90
CA PRO A 29 7.97 12.00 -13.46
C PRO A 29 8.44 10.65 -12.92
N ALA A 30 9.75 10.50 -12.70
CA ALA A 30 10.31 9.26 -12.16
C ALA A 30 9.79 8.95 -10.75
N LEU A 31 9.81 9.95 -9.86
CA LEU A 31 9.37 9.81 -8.47
C LEU A 31 7.86 9.53 -8.40
N MET A 32 7.04 10.27 -9.16
CA MET A 32 5.60 10.05 -9.18
C MET A 32 5.24 8.68 -9.76
N THR A 33 5.91 8.23 -10.82
CA THR A 33 5.73 6.86 -11.32
C THR A 33 6.05 5.84 -10.23
N MET A 34 7.16 5.98 -9.50
CA MET A 34 7.47 5.08 -8.38
C MET A 34 6.39 5.09 -7.29
N LEU A 35 5.93 6.28 -6.88
CA LEU A 35 4.97 6.44 -5.79
C LEU A 35 3.59 5.86 -6.13
N VAL A 36 3.08 6.13 -7.33
CA VAL A 36 1.75 5.66 -7.74
C VAL A 36 1.76 4.13 -7.98
N TRP A 37 2.83 3.59 -8.59
CA TRP A 37 3.02 2.14 -8.72
C TRP A 37 3.23 1.46 -7.36
N GLY A 38 3.93 2.11 -6.43
CA GLY A 38 4.13 1.60 -5.07
C GLY A 38 2.85 1.58 -4.25
N ALA A 39 2.02 2.62 -4.35
CA ALA A 39 0.70 2.64 -3.73
C ALA A 39 -0.21 1.53 -4.29
N PHE A 40 -0.24 1.36 -5.61
CA PHE A 40 -0.94 0.24 -6.26
C PHE A 40 -0.47 -1.12 -5.71
N ALA A 41 0.84 -1.37 -5.70
CA ALA A 41 1.39 -2.65 -5.26
C ALA A 41 1.12 -2.93 -3.78
N THR A 42 1.23 -1.91 -2.92
CA THR A 42 1.00 -2.07 -1.47
C THR A 42 -0.46 -2.38 -1.17
N LEU A 43 -1.40 -1.65 -1.80
CA LEU A 43 -2.84 -1.90 -1.64
C LEU A 43 -3.25 -3.24 -2.25
N GLY A 44 -2.70 -3.57 -3.42
CA GLY A 44 -2.93 -4.85 -4.08
C GLY A 44 -2.42 -6.03 -3.26
N LEU A 45 -1.23 -5.92 -2.66
CA LEU A 45 -0.66 -6.95 -1.80
C LEU A 45 -1.47 -7.13 -0.51
N TYR A 46 -1.96 -6.04 0.08
CA TYR A 46 -2.87 -6.11 1.22
C TYR A 46 -4.18 -6.83 0.88
N ALA A 47 -4.81 -6.45 -0.24
CA ALA A 47 -6.06 -7.06 -0.70
C ALA A 47 -5.85 -8.54 -1.02
N LEU A 48 -4.78 -8.89 -1.72
CA LEU A 48 -4.44 -10.27 -2.06
C LEU A 48 -4.19 -11.10 -0.80
N GLY A 49 -3.40 -10.58 0.14
CA GLY A 49 -3.16 -11.24 1.43
C GLY A 49 -4.44 -11.49 2.21
N SER A 50 -5.36 -10.51 2.22
CA SER A 50 -6.65 -10.63 2.90
C SER A 50 -7.57 -11.66 2.24
N VAL A 51 -7.59 -11.73 0.91
CA VAL A 51 -8.33 -12.76 0.17
C VAL A 51 -7.74 -14.15 0.42
N THR A 52 -6.42 -14.29 0.36
CA THR A 52 -5.74 -15.57 0.66
C THR A 52 -6.01 -16.03 2.09
N GLN A 53 -6.01 -15.11 3.06
CA GLN A 53 -6.36 -15.42 4.45
C GLN A 53 -7.81 -15.90 4.56
N ALA A 54 -8.76 -15.22 3.93
CA ALA A 54 -10.16 -15.63 3.93
C ALA A 54 -10.36 -17.02 3.29
N LEU A 55 -9.67 -17.31 2.18
CA LEU A 55 -9.68 -18.64 1.56
C LEU A 55 -9.08 -19.71 2.48
N GLY A 56 -8.00 -19.39 3.20
CA GLY A 56 -7.40 -20.25 4.21
C GLY A 56 -8.35 -20.55 5.38
N MET A 57 -9.16 -19.59 5.81
CA MET A 57 -10.18 -19.79 6.83
C MET A 57 -11.35 -20.65 6.34
N ILE A 58 -11.83 -20.42 5.11
CA ILE A 58 -12.93 -21.21 4.50
C ILE A 58 -12.52 -22.67 4.30
N SER A 59 -11.27 -22.90 3.91
CA SER A 59 -10.71 -24.25 3.70
C SER A 59 -10.26 -24.93 5.01
N GLY A 60 -10.35 -24.26 6.15
CA GLY A 60 -9.96 -24.79 7.46
C GLY A 60 -8.45 -24.85 7.72
N PHE A 61 -7.61 -24.31 6.82
CA PHE A 61 -6.15 -24.28 6.96
C PHE A 61 -5.64 -23.20 7.93
N ALA A 62 -6.36 -22.09 8.08
CA ALA A 62 -5.84 -20.89 8.76
C ALA A 62 -6.88 -20.18 9.67
N GLY A 63 -7.62 -20.94 10.46
CA GLY A 63 -8.65 -20.45 11.38
C GLY A 63 -10.05 -20.92 11.00
N THR A 64 -11.07 -20.30 11.60
CA THR A 64 -12.48 -20.70 11.43
C THR A 64 -13.23 -19.74 10.52
N ALA A 65 -14.07 -20.26 9.62
CA ALA A 65 -14.87 -19.48 8.68
C ALA A 65 -15.82 -18.48 9.38
N ASP A 66 -16.25 -18.76 10.61
CA ASP A 66 -17.12 -17.89 11.41
C ASP A 66 -16.51 -16.52 11.74
N GLN A 67 -15.19 -16.37 11.57
CA GLN A 67 -14.50 -15.10 11.76
C GLN A 67 -14.65 -14.15 10.56
N ILE A 68 -15.17 -14.64 9.43
CA ILE A 68 -15.42 -13.82 8.24
C ILE A 68 -16.73 -13.07 8.44
N ASN A 69 -16.64 -11.76 8.64
CA ASN A 69 -17.79 -10.89 8.83
C ASN A 69 -17.94 -9.89 7.67
N LEU A 70 -19.14 -9.30 7.58
CA LEU A 70 -19.48 -8.34 6.52
C LEU A 70 -18.56 -7.10 6.52
N ALA A 71 -18.12 -6.66 7.71
CA ALA A 71 -17.20 -5.53 7.84
C ALA A 71 -15.83 -5.83 7.21
N GLY A 72 -15.29 -7.03 7.42
CA GLY A 72 -14.05 -7.50 6.82
C GLY A 72 -14.15 -7.58 5.30
N VAL A 73 -15.25 -8.12 4.77
CA VAL A 73 -15.52 -8.15 3.32
C VAL A 73 -15.57 -6.74 2.74
N GLY A 74 -16.28 -5.82 3.39
CA GLY A 74 -16.33 -4.41 2.97
C GLY A 74 -14.96 -3.73 2.99
N TYR A 75 -14.13 -4.06 3.98
CA TYR A 75 -12.75 -3.56 4.07
C TYR A 75 -11.90 -4.04 2.88
N VAL A 76 -11.92 -5.34 2.57
CA VAL A 76 -11.20 -5.89 1.41
C VAL A 76 -11.67 -5.24 0.10
N PHE A 77 -12.98 -5.06 -0.06
CA PHE A 77 -13.55 -4.42 -1.25
C PHE A 77 -13.07 -2.97 -1.40
N MET A 78 -13.00 -2.21 -0.30
CA MET A 78 -12.50 -0.83 -0.31
C MET A 78 -11.02 -0.77 -0.72
N PHE A 79 -10.19 -1.71 -0.24
CA PHE A 79 -8.79 -1.81 -0.66
C PHE A 79 -8.63 -2.24 -2.12
N LEU A 80 -9.49 -3.13 -2.63
CA LEU A 80 -9.51 -3.50 -4.04
C LEU A 80 -9.86 -2.31 -4.94
N LEU A 81 -10.90 -1.54 -4.57
CA LEU A 81 -11.27 -0.31 -5.28
C LEU A 81 -10.14 0.72 -5.28
N ALA A 82 -9.51 0.92 -4.12
CA ALA A 82 -8.38 1.84 -4.00
C ALA A 82 -7.20 1.36 -4.87
N ALA A 83 -6.84 0.08 -4.79
CA ALA A 83 -5.79 -0.51 -5.62
C ALA A 83 -6.10 -0.32 -7.11
N ALA A 84 -7.32 -0.63 -7.55
CA ALA A 84 -7.72 -0.39 -8.94
C ALA A 84 -7.56 1.08 -9.35
N GLY A 85 -8.00 2.02 -8.51
CA GLY A 85 -7.83 3.45 -8.75
C GLY A 85 -6.36 3.87 -8.91
N TYR A 86 -5.49 3.43 -8.01
CA TYR A 86 -4.05 3.69 -8.15
C TYR A 86 -3.43 2.97 -9.35
N GLY A 87 -3.89 1.78 -9.72
CA GLY A 87 -3.46 1.09 -10.93
C GLY A 87 -3.78 1.88 -12.19
N PHE A 88 -4.99 2.41 -12.30
CA PHE A 88 -5.37 3.31 -13.39
C PHE A 88 -4.52 4.58 -13.42
N LEU A 89 -4.30 5.22 -12.26
CA LEU A 89 -3.42 6.39 -12.16
C LEU A 89 -1.98 6.04 -12.57
N ALA A 90 -1.46 4.91 -12.14
CA ALA A 90 -0.09 4.47 -12.43
C ALA A 90 0.11 4.28 -13.93
N VAL A 91 -0.82 3.58 -14.59
CA VAL A 91 -0.80 3.35 -16.04
C VAL A 91 -0.96 4.66 -16.80
N SER A 92 -1.94 5.49 -16.41
CA SER A 92 -2.21 6.78 -17.04
C SER A 92 -0.99 7.71 -16.96
N TYR A 93 -0.42 7.87 -15.77
CA TYR A 93 0.75 8.72 -15.53
C TYR A 93 1.99 8.21 -16.29
N SER A 94 2.24 6.90 -16.25
CA SER A 94 3.37 6.29 -16.95
C SER A 94 3.29 6.47 -18.46
N ARG A 95 2.08 6.38 -19.02
CA ARG A 95 1.83 6.63 -20.46
C ARG A 95 1.99 8.10 -20.82
N ARG A 96 1.46 9.01 -19.99
CA ARG A 96 1.51 10.46 -20.24
C ARG A 96 2.93 11.01 -20.27
N TYR A 97 3.82 10.49 -19.42
CA TYR A 97 5.17 11.03 -19.26
C TYR A 97 6.29 10.12 -19.78
N GLY A 98 5.95 9.02 -20.47
CA GLY A 98 6.93 8.13 -21.12
C GLY A 98 8.01 7.60 -20.18
N THR A 99 7.68 7.36 -18.91
CA THR A 99 8.68 7.01 -17.89
C THR A 99 9.25 5.60 -18.09
N ARG A 100 10.55 5.44 -17.78
CA ARG A 100 11.24 4.14 -17.88
C ARG A 100 10.57 3.09 -16.99
N ARG A 101 10.45 1.86 -17.51
CA ARG A 101 9.84 0.71 -16.80
C ARG A 101 10.51 0.40 -15.46
N ILE A 102 11.81 0.69 -15.32
CA ILE A 102 12.54 0.50 -14.07
C ILE A 102 11.92 1.26 -12.89
N TYR A 103 11.33 2.43 -13.12
CA TYR A 103 10.69 3.22 -12.06
C TYR A 103 9.37 2.59 -11.58
N ALA A 104 8.63 1.95 -12.49
CA ALA A 104 7.46 1.16 -12.11
C ALA A 104 7.86 -0.06 -11.28
N VAL A 105 8.92 -0.77 -11.70
CA VAL A 105 9.45 -1.93 -10.95
C VAL A 105 9.95 -1.51 -9.56
N LEU A 106 10.70 -0.41 -9.47
CA LEU A 106 11.15 0.16 -8.21
C LEU A 106 9.98 0.56 -7.31
N GLY A 107 8.89 1.10 -7.86
CA GLY A 107 7.67 1.35 -7.11
C GLY A 107 7.03 0.07 -6.58
N VAL A 108 6.77 -0.88 -7.48
CA VAL A 108 6.08 -2.15 -7.18
C VAL A 108 6.82 -3.00 -6.15
N VAL A 109 8.15 -3.08 -6.25
CA VAL A 109 8.97 -3.88 -5.33
C VAL A 109 9.39 -3.06 -4.12
N GLY A 110 9.82 -1.82 -4.34
CA GLY A 110 10.40 -0.97 -3.31
C GLY A 110 9.37 -0.58 -2.24
N ALA A 111 8.13 -0.25 -2.60
CA ALA A 111 7.15 0.16 -1.60
C ALA A 111 6.79 -0.97 -0.61
N PRO A 112 6.48 -2.21 -1.03
CA PRO A 112 6.28 -3.32 -0.10
C PRO A 112 7.52 -3.64 0.75
N VAL A 113 8.73 -3.59 0.16
CA VAL A 113 9.97 -3.84 0.90
C VAL A 113 10.20 -2.78 1.97
N VAL A 114 10.06 -1.49 1.62
CA VAL A 114 10.18 -0.39 2.57
C VAL A 114 9.12 -0.49 3.66
N LEU A 115 7.87 -0.83 3.31
CA LEU A 115 6.82 -1.05 4.28
C LEU A 115 7.18 -2.19 5.25
N GLY A 116 7.63 -3.33 4.74
CA GLY A 116 8.08 -4.46 5.55
C GLY A 116 9.24 -4.09 6.48
N LEU A 117 10.23 -3.36 5.97
CA LEU A 117 11.34 -2.85 6.77
C LEU A 117 10.87 -1.91 7.87
N ILE A 118 9.95 -0.98 7.59
CA ILE A 118 9.38 -0.07 8.61
C ILE A 118 8.66 -0.87 9.69
N LEU A 119 7.87 -1.88 9.30
CA LEU A 119 7.12 -2.72 10.23
C LEU A 119 8.01 -3.60 11.12
N ILE A 120 9.26 -3.84 10.74
CA ILE A 120 10.24 -4.57 11.57
C ILE A 120 11.10 -3.61 12.38
N ALA A 121 11.67 -2.59 11.71
CA ALA A 121 12.63 -1.68 12.30
C ALA A 121 12.01 -0.75 13.34
N VAL A 122 10.79 -0.24 13.11
CA VAL A 122 10.15 0.68 14.06
C VAL A 122 9.85 -0.04 15.39
N PRO A 123 9.19 -1.22 15.42
CA PRO A 123 9.02 -1.95 16.67
C PRO A 123 10.34 -2.32 17.34
N MET A 124 11.34 -2.75 16.58
CA MET A 124 12.66 -3.09 17.11
C MET A 124 13.32 -1.87 17.78
N LEU A 125 13.28 -0.70 17.14
CA LEU A 125 13.81 0.53 17.72
C LEU A 125 13.06 0.92 19.00
N LEU A 126 11.73 0.90 18.96
CA LEU A 126 10.89 1.22 20.12
C LEU A 126 11.15 0.25 21.29
N PHE A 127 11.40 -1.02 21.01
CA PHE A 127 11.82 -2.02 21.99
C PHE A 127 13.20 -1.69 22.57
N THR A 128 14.20 -1.44 21.73
CA THR A 128 15.58 -1.12 22.18
C THR A 128 15.65 0.18 22.99
N LEU A 129 14.73 1.11 22.74
CA LEU A 129 14.60 2.37 23.48
C LEU A 129 13.76 2.22 24.76
N GLY A 130 13.26 1.02 25.07
CA GLY A 130 12.44 0.75 26.26
C GLY A 130 11.06 1.40 26.23
N LEU A 131 10.59 1.84 25.06
CA LEU A 131 9.29 2.52 24.89
C LEU A 131 8.13 1.54 24.78
N ILE A 132 8.40 0.26 24.48
CA ILE A 132 7.42 -0.83 24.46
C ILE A 132 7.98 -1.99 25.28
N PRO A 133 7.19 -2.56 26.23
CA PRO A 133 7.63 -3.72 27.01
C PRO A 133 7.86 -4.93 26.13
N ALA A 134 8.87 -5.73 26.49
CA ALA A 134 9.06 -7.07 25.94
C ALA A 134 7.83 -7.92 26.28
N SER A 135 6.95 -8.15 25.30
CA SER A 135 5.87 -9.13 25.41
C SER A 135 6.43 -10.54 25.40
#